data_AF-X1KDT8-F1
#
_entry.id   AF-X1KDT8-F1
#
_cell.length_a   1.000
_cell.length_b   1.000
_cell.length_c   1.000
_cell.angle_alpha   90.00
_cell.angle_beta   90.00
_cell.angle_gamma   90.00
#
_symmetry.space_group_name_H-M   'P 1'
#
loop_
_entity.id
_entity.type
_entity.pdbx_description
1 polymer ?
#
loop_
_entity_poly.entity_id
_entity_poly.type
_entity_poly.pdbx_seq_one_letter_code
_entity_poly.pdbx_strand_id
1 'polypeptide(L)'
;VPGNVANATTFSFPVHYKLIEGGFSEEILSPEPVPALLEQTIAAGKELEQQGCRAIVGACGYWAQYQPEVAAALNVPCFLSSLMQIPMISRSLKPGQKVGIICADGDALVPTPALENCGVNDRSTVVIAGAQVLPQMQNINQDKGHFNNAKFEQELVDFSKQRANS
;
A
#
# COMPACT_ATOMS: atom_id res chain seq x y z
N VAL A 1 -4.73 15.50 5.03
CA VAL A 1 -4.30 15.88 6.41
C VAL A 1 -2.80 15.60 6.56
N PRO A 2 -2.05 16.33 7.41
CA PRO A 2 -0.65 16.00 7.70
C PRO A 2 -0.53 14.54 8.14
N GLY A 3 0.49 13.84 7.64
CA GLY A 3 0.65 12.38 7.79
C GLY A 3 0.13 11.56 6.60
N ASN A 4 -0.66 12.16 5.70
CA ASN A 4 -1.03 11.52 4.44
C ASN A 4 0.05 11.78 3.38
N VAL A 5 0.49 10.74 2.66
CA VAL A 5 1.49 10.81 1.59
C VAL A 5 1.09 11.74 0.43
N ALA A 6 -0.21 11.87 0.14
CA ALA A 6 -0.75 12.78 -0.87
C ALA A 6 -0.83 14.25 -0.40
N ASN A 7 -0.47 14.55 0.85
CA ASN A 7 -0.44 15.91 1.36
C ASN A 7 1.00 16.44 1.44
N ALA A 8 1.30 17.48 0.67
CA ALA A 8 2.62 18.10 0.62
C ALA A 8 3.11 18.59 2.00
N THR A 9 2.20 19.01 2.89
CA THR A 9 2.58 19.51 4.23
C THR A 9 3.01 18.41 5.20
N THR A 10 2.95 17.14 4.77
CA THR A 10 3.47 16.00 5.52
C THR A 10 5.00 15.96 5.54
N PHE A 11 5.67 16.52 4.53
CA PHE A 11 7.12 16.37 4.35
C PHE A 11 7.87 17.67 4.63
N SER A 12 9.01 17.56 5.29
CA SER A 12 9.95 18.67 5.50
C SER A 12 10.91 18.89 4.32
N PHE A 13 10.68 18.17 3.21
CA PHE A 13 11.47 18.20 1.99
C PHE A 13 10.54 18.32 0.76
N PRO A 14 11.03 18.82 -0.39
CA PRO A 14 10.22 18.95 -1.59
C PRO A 14 9.73 17.59 -2.11
N VAL A 15 8.46 17.55 -2.52
CA VAL A 15 7.84 16.37 -3.12
C VAL A 15 7.16 16.75 -4.43
N HIS A 16 7.27 15.87 -5.43
CA HIS A 16 6.53 15.96 -6.68
C HIS A 16 5.45 14.89 -6.69
N TYR A 17 4.28 15.26 -7.21
CA TYR A 17 3.13 14.38 -7.32
C TYR A 17 2.85 14.10 -8.78
N LYS A 18 2.60 12.82 -9.09
CA LYS A 18 2.11 12.39 -10.38
C LYS A 18 0.85 11.56 -10.16
N LEU A 19 -0.24 11.99 -10.78
CA LEU A 19 -1.46 11.21 -10.84
C LEU A 19 -1.33 10.18 -11.94
N ILE A 20 -1.75 8.96 -11.64
CA ILE A 20 -1.99 7.91 -12.64
C ILE A 20 -3.48 7.95 -12.94
N GLU A 21 -3.84 8.28 -14.18
CA GLU A 21 -5.24 8.27 -14.60
C GLU A 21 -5.79 6.85 -14.46
N GLY A 22 -6.91 6.70 -13.73
CA GLY A 22 -7.44 5.39 -13.38
C GLY A 22 -6.77 4.72 -12.17
N GLY A 23 -5.78 5.32 -11.51
CA GLY A 23 -5.03 4.70 -10.41
C GLY A 23 -5.80 4.38 -9.11
N PHE A 24 -7.10 4.71 -9.06
CA PHE A 24 -8.04 4.31 -7.99
C PHE A 24 -9.23 3.51 -8.57
N SER A 25 -9.06 2.90 -9.74
CA SER A 25 -10.04 2.01 -10.36
C SER A 25 -10.07 0.65 -9.67
N GLU A 26 -11.12 -0.13 -9.93
CA GLU A 26 -11.21 -1.54 -9.51
C GLU A 26 -10.02 -2.39 -10.03
N GLU A 27 -9.28 -1.90 -11.04
CA GLU A 27 -8.13 -2.58 -11.64
C GLU A 27 -6.96 -2.72 -10.65
N ILE A 28 -6.71 -1.73 -9.78
CA ILE A 28 -5.61 -1.83 -8.79
C ILE A 28 -5.89 -2.92 -7.73
N LEU A 29 -7.16 -3.26 -7.53
CA LEU A 29 -7.64 -4.31 -6.62
C LEU A 29 -7.85 -5.65 -7.33
N SER A 30 -7.58 -5.72 -8.64
CA SER A 30 -7.70 -6.97 -9.39
C SER A 30 -6.72 -8.00 -8.84
N PRO A 31 -7.11 -9.29 -8.83
CA PRO A 31 -6.27 -10.38 -8.33
C PRO A 31 -5.01 -10.57 -9.18
N GLU A 32 -5.09 -10.24 -10.47
CA GLU A 32 -3.98 -10.31 -11.41
C GLU A 32 -3.49 -8.88 -11.76
N PRO A 33 -2.17 -8.66 -11.86
CA PRO A 33 -1.61 -7.39 -12.30
C PRO A 33 -2.12 -6.99 -13.70
N VAL A 34 -2.56 -5.75 -13.84
CA VAL A 34 -3.08 -5.19 -15.09
C VAL A 34 -1.93 -4.54 -15.88
N PRO A 35 -1.60 -5.03 -17.09
CA PRO A 35 -0.44 -4.54 -17.84
C PRO A 35 -0.47 -3.03 -18.13
N ALA A 36 -1.63 -2.48 -18.47
CA ALA A 36 -1.78 -1.05 -18.72
C ALA A 36 -1.42 -0.21 -17.48
N LEU A 37 -1.78 -0.69 -16.29
CA LEU A 37 -1.52 -0.01 -15.03
C LEU A 37 -0.02 -0.05 -14.69
N LEU A 38 0.66 -1.17 -14.98
CA LEU A 38 2.13 -1.26 -14.90
C LEU A 38 2.82 -0.24 -15.81
N GLU A 39 2.44 -0.19 -17.09
CA GLU A 39 3.02 0.73 -18.07
C GLU A 39 2.86 2.20 -17.65
N GLN A 40 1.66 2.56 -17.20
CA GLN A 40 1.37 3.90 -16.68
C GLN A 40 2.21 4.22 -15.44
N THR A 41 2.42 3.25 -14.55
CA THR A 41 3.22 3.43 -13.32
C THR A 41 4.69 3.65 -13.65
N ILE A 42 5.23 2.87 -14.59
CA ILE A 42 6.61 3.06 -15.07
C ILE A 42 6.77 4.42 -15.74
N ALA A 43 5.81 4.83 -16.58
CA ALA A 43 5.85 6.14 -17.24
C ALA A 43 5.83 7.28 -16.21
N ALA A 44 4.90 7.21 -15.24
CA ALA A 44 4.81 8.16 -14.14
C ALA A 44 6.11 8.25 -13.31
N GLY A 45 6.71 7.10 -13.00
CA GLY A 45 7.99 7.04 -12.30
C GLY A 45 9.12 7.71 -13.09
N LYS A 46 9.25 7.41 -14.39
CA LYS A 46 10.27 8.02 -15.26
C LYS A 46 10.11 9.53 -15.39
N GLU A 47 8.87 10.02 -15.44
CA GLU A 47 8.61 11.47 -15.43
C GLU A 47 9.07 12.11 -14.12
N LEU A 48 8.79 11.49 -12.98
CA LEU A 48 9.24 11.98 -11.67
C LEU A 48 10.78 11.96 -11.55
N GLU A 49 11.44 10.92 -12.09
CA GLU A 49 12.91 10.88 -12.17
C GLU A 49 13.48 12.04 -12.98
N GLN A 50 12.88 12.35 -14.14
CA GLN A 50 13.28 13.49 -14.97
C GLN A 50 13.10 14.83 -14.26
N GLN A 51 12.13 14.92 -13.34
CA GLN A 51 11.92 16.08 -12.48
C GLN A 51 12.90 16.15 -11.29
N GLY A 52 13.80 15.16 -11.16
CA GLY A 52 14.84 15.14 -10.15
C GLY A 52 14.48 14.39 -8.86
N CYS A 53 13.35 13.68 -8.83
CA CYS A 53 13.02 12.80 -7.70
C CYS A 53 14.11 11.75 -7.50
N ARG A 54 14.55 11.58 -6.24
CA ARG A 54 15.63 10.65 -5.85
C ARG A 54 15.11 9.34 -5.26
N ALA A 55 13.79 9.23 -5.11
CA ALA A 55 13.06 8.05 -4.73
C ALA A 55 11.60 8.19 -5.18
N ILE A 56 10.96 7.08 -5.51
CA ILE A 56 9.54 7.01 -5.86
C ILE A 56 8.78 6.27 -4.75
N VAL A 57 7.63 6.80 -4.34
CA VAL A 57 6.80 6.21 -3.30
C VAL A 57 5.36 6.10 -3.79
N GLY A 58 4.74 4.93 -3.60
CA GLY A 58 3.34 4.70 -3.92
C GLY A 58 2.41 5.25 -2.84
N ALA A 59 1.26 5.79 -3.24
CA ALA A 59 0.26 6.30 -2.29
C ALA A 59 -0.71 5.23 -1.77
N CYS A 60 -0.86 4.12 -2.49
CA CYS A 60 -1.75 3.00 -2.18
C CYS A 60 -0.94 1.70 -2.03
N GLY A 61 -1.19 0.95 -0.96
CA GLY A 61 -0.42 -0.28 -0.67
C GLY A 61 -0.57 -1.39 -1.71
N TYR A 62 -1.63 -1.36 -2.52
CA TYR A 62 -1.89 -2.35 -3.59
C TYR A 62 -0.97 -2.19 -4.81
N TRP A 63 -0.25 -1.05 -4.91
CA TRP A 63 0.83 -0.91 -5.89
C TRP A 63 1.98 -1.90 -5.67
N ALA A 64 2.01 -2.61 -4.54
CA ALA A 64 2.89 -3.76 -4.29
C ALA A 64 2.85 -4.80 -5.42
N GLN A 65 1.72 -4.95 -6.13
CA GLN A 65 1.59 -5.85 -7.28
C GLN A 65 2.60 -5.56 -8.39
N TYR A 66 3.12 -4.33 -8.51
CA TYR A 66 4.01 -3.89 -9.58
C TYR A 66 5.42 -3.56 -9.07
N GLN A 67 5.71 -3.86 -7.80
CA GLN A 67 6.94 -3.45 -7.13
C GLN A 67 8.22 -3.89 -7.87
N PRO A 68 8.44 -5.16 -8.23
CA PRO A 68 9.69 -5.59 -8.86
C PRO A 68 9.85 -5.02 -10.28
N GLU A 69 8.78 -4.98 -11.06
CA GLU A 69 8.82 -4.48 -12.45
C GLU A 69 9.10 -2.98 -12.48
N VAL A 70 8.45 -2.20 -11.62
CA VAL A 70 8.68 -0.75 -11.52
C VAL A 70 10.09 -0.47 -11.02
N ALA A 71 10.55 -1.17 -9.98
CA ALA A 71 11.90 -1.01 -9.47
C ALA A 71 12.97 -1.37 -10.51
N ALA A 72 12.72 -2.37 -11.37
CA ALA A 72 13.64 -2.73 -12.46
C ALA A 72 13.66 -1.71 -13.61
N ALA A 73 12.57 -0.97 -13.82
CA ALA A 73 12.43 -0.02 -14.92
C ALA A 73 12.97 1.40 -14.62
N LEU A 74 13.26 1.69 -13.35
CA LEU A 74 13.64 3.00 -12.84
C LEU A 74 15.11 2.98 -12.36
N ASN A 75 15.76 4.14 -12.42
CA ASN A 75 17.14 4.35 -11.97
C ASN A 75 17.23 4.79 -10.51
N VAL A 76 16.10 5.16 -9.89
CA VAL A 76 16.02 5.53 -8.47
C VAL A 76 15.25 4.48 -7.65
N PRO A 77 15.49 4.40 -6.33
CA PRO A 77 14.77 3.46 -5.46
C PRO A 77 13.25 3.69 -5.47
N CYS A 78 12.49 2.60 -5.45
CA CYS A 78 11.03 2.62 -5.48
C CYS A 78 10.43 1.88 -4.28
N PHE A 79 9.47 2.50 -3.61
CA PHE A 79 8.75 1.97 -2.46
C PHE A 79 7.25 2.11 -2.67
N LEU A 80 6.66 1.18 -3.41
CA LEU A 80 5.26 1.28 -3.81
C LEU A 80 4.28 0.90 -2.69
N SER A 81 4.78 0.23 -1.64
CA SER A 81 3.95 -0.25 -0.55
C SER A 81 4.70 -0.36 0.77
N SER A 82 3.98 -0.16 1.88
CA SER A 82 4.48 -0.46 3.22
C SER A 82 4.78 -1.96 3.41
N LEU A 83 4.21 -2.85 2.58
CA LEU A 83 4.49 -4.29 2.62
C LEU A 83 5.99 -4.62 2.44
N MET A 84 6.76 -3.76 1.77
CA MET A 84 8.22 -3.91 1.67
C MET A 84 8.95 -3.89 3.02
N GLN A 85 8.31 -3.40 4.08
CA GLN A 85 8.89 -3.38 5.43
C GLN A 85 8.77 -4.75 6.12
N ILE A 86 7.91 -5.66 5.64
CA ILE A 86 7.64 -6.95 6.27
C ILE A 86 8.92 -7.77 6.45
N PRO A 87 9.82 -7.95 5.45
CA PRO A 87 11.04 -8.74 5.65
C PRO A 87 11.94 -8.20 6.76
N MET A 88 11.99 -6.88 6.94
CA MET A 88 12.75 -6.25 8.03
C MET A 88 12.08 -6.54 9.38
N ILE A 89 10.76 -6.33 9.46
CA ILE A 89 9.99 -6.54 10.69
C ILE A 89 10.06 -8.01 11.10
N SER A 90 9.77 -8.95 10.20
CA SER A 90 9.79 -10.39 10.47
C SER A 90 11.12 -10.87 11.06
N ARG A 91 12.26 -10.34 10.57
CA ARG A 91 13.59 -10.69 11.11
C ARG A 91 13.87 -10.15 12.50
N SER A 92 13.11 -9.17 12.97
CA SER A 92 13.25 -8.58 14.30
C SER A 92 12.37 -9.25 15.37
N LEU A 93 11.41 -10.08 14.95
CA LEU A 93 10.44 -10.71 15.84
C LEU A 93 11.00 -11.98 16.52
N LYS A 94 10.43 -12.36 17.67
CA LYS A 94 10.76 -13.63 18.33
C LYS A 94 10.27 -14.81 17.49
N PRO A 95 10.91 -16.00 17.62
CA PRO A 95 10.39 -17.22 17.01
C PRO A 95 8.90 -17.44 17.32
N GLY A 96 8.12 -17.77 16.29
CA GLY A 96 6.68 -18.01 16.39
C GLY A 96 5.79 -16.75 16.33
N GLN A 97 6.36 -15.55 16.36
CA GLN A 97 5.60 -14.32 16.12
C GLN A 97 5.44 -14.05 14.62
N LYS A 98 4.36 -13.37 14.26
CA LYS A 98 3.99 -13.05 12.88
C LYS A 98 3.79 -11.54 12.70
N VAL A 99 3.93 -11.05 11.47
CA VAL A 99 3.60 -9.67 11.12
C VAL A 99 2.11 -9.56 10.81
N GLY A 100 1.41 -8.68 11.54
CA GLY A 100 0.01 -8.34 11.25
C GLY A 100 -0.09 -7.28 10.16
N ILE A 101 -0.95 -7.51 9.18
CA ILE A 101 -1.24 -6.59 8.07
C ILE A 101 -2.71 -6.18 8.19
N ILE A 102 -2.96 -4.89 8.38
CA ILE A 102 -4.31 -4.32 8.30
C ILE A 102 -4.41 -3.58 6.96
N CYS A 103 -5.34 -3.98 6.10
CA CYS A 103 -5.48 -3.45 4.75
C CYS A 103 -6.93 -3.07 4.43
N ALA A 104 -7.14 -2.27 3.39
CA ALA A 104 -8.47 -1.79 3.00
C ALA A 104 -9.42 -2.93 2.63
N ASP A 105 -8.92 -3.90 1.87
CA ASP A 105 -9.63 -5.09 1.45
C ASP A 105 -8.72 -6.33 1.50
N GLY A 106 -8.91 -7.16 2.52
CA GLY A 106 -8.13 -8.39 2.68
C GLY A 106 -8.41 -9.41 1.58
N ASP A 107 -9.64 -9.46 1.07
CA ASP A 107 -10.07 -10.45 0.09
C ASP A 107 -9.50 -10.11 -1.29
N ALA A 108 -9.33 -8.81 -1.59
CA ALA A 108 -8.62 -8.33 -2.76
C ALA A 108 -7.09 -8.53 -2.66
N LEU A 109 -6.50 -8.43 -1.46
CA LEU A 109 -5.04 -8.54 -1.29
C LEU A 109 -4.55 -9.99 -1.39
N VAL A 110 -5.24 -10.93 -0.73
CA VAL A 110 -4.82 -12.34 -0.60
C VAL A 110 -4.49 -13.05 -1.93
N PRO A 111 -5.28 -12.90 -3.02
CA PRO A 111 -5.00 -13.61 -4.27
C PRO A 111 -3.83 -13.02 -5.07
N THR A 112 -3.40 -11.79 -4.76
CA THR A 112 -2.40 -11.06 -5.55
C THR A 112 -0.96 -11.53 -5.29
N PRO A 113 -0.01 -11.20 -6.19
CA PRO A 113 1.42 -11.42 -5.95
C PRO A 113 2.06 -10.40 -4.99
N ALA A 114 1.29 -9.45 -4.43
CA ALA A 114 1.81 -8.29 -3.68
C ALA A 114 2.79 -8.65 -2.55
N LEU A 115 2.50 -9.72 -1.79
CA LEU A 115 3.36 -10.19 -0.70
C LEU A 115 4.71 -10.70 -1.22
N GLU A 116 4.68 -11.57 -2.23
CA GLU A 116 5.87 -12.16 -2.85
C GLU A 116 6.73 -11.06 -3.49
N ASN A 117 6.09 -10.14 -4.20
CA ASN A 117 6.72 -8.95 -4.80
C ASN A 117 7.37 -8.02 -3.78
N CYS A 118 6.93 -8.08 -2.51
CA CYS A 118 7.53 -7.36 -1.38
C CYS A 118 8.46 -8.22 -0.53
N GLY A 119 8.86 -9.40 -1.00
CA GLY A 119 9.84 -10.28 -0.35
C GLY A 119 9.27 -11.19 0.75
N VAL A 120 7.94 -11.38 0.79
CA VAL A 120 7.27 -12.28 1.73
C VAL A 120 7.00 -13.62 1.03
N ASN A 121 8.01 -14.47 1.01
CA ASN A 121 7.95 -15.79 0.35
C ASN A 121 7.28 -16.87 1.22
N ASP A 122 7.22 -16.65 2.54
CA ASP A 122 6.52 -17.53 3.48
C ASP A 122 5.29 -16.82 4.06
N ARG A 123 4.13 -17.08 3.47
CA ARG A 123 2.85 -16.51 3.90
C ARG A 123 2.47 -16.91 5.34
N SER A 124 3.06 -17.97 5.90
CA SER A 124 2.78 -18.35 7.30
C SER A 124 3.33 -17.35 8.32
N THR A 125 4.27 -16.49 7.90
CA THR A 125 4.89 -15.43 8.73
C THR A 125 4.05 -14.17 8.86
N VAL A 126 2.92 -14.08 8.15
CA VAL A 126 2.03 -12.91 8.16
C VAL A 126 0.59 -13.32 8.51
N VAL A 127 -0.17 -12.33 8.99
CA VAL A 127 -1.63 -12.44 9.20
C VAL A 127 -2.28 -11.24 8.54
N ILE A 128 -3.19 -11.47 7.60
CA ILE A 128 -3.93 -10.41 6.91
C ILE A 128 -5.28 -10.19 7.59
N ALA A 129 -5.56 -8.94 7.92
CA ALA A 129 -6.81 -8.48 8.52
C ALA A 129 -7.41 -7.37 7.65
N GLY A 130 -8.39 -7.76 6.83
CA GLY A 130 -9.12 -6.84 5.98
C GLY A 130 -10.09 -5.93 6.76
N ALA A 131 -9.92 -4.62 6.60
CA ALA A 131 -10.75 -3.60 7.23
C ALA A 131 -12.01 -3.24 6.41
N GLN A 132 -12.31 -3.95 5.32
CA GLN A 132 -13.50 -3.71 4.46
C GLN A 132 -14.84 -3.83 5.21
N VAL A 133 -14.82 -4.45 6.40
CA VAL A 133 -15.97 -4.55 7.31
C VAL A 133 -16.24 -3.29 8.13
N LEU A 134 -15.27 -2.36 8.20
CA LEU A 134 -15.37 -1.16 9.05
C LEU A 134 -16.18 -0.06 8.35
N PRO A 135 -17.10 0.63 9.06
CA PRO A 135 -17.94 1.66 8.45
C PRO A 135 -17.17 2.81 7.77
N GLN A 136 -16.10 3.32 8.39
CA GLN A 136 -15.31 4.37 7.72
C GLN A 136 -14.53 3.84 6.52
N MET A 137 -14.06 2.59 6.57
CA MET A 137 -13.40 1.97 5.41
C MET A 137 -14.37 1.81 4.24
N GLN A 138 -15.63 1.42 4.50
CA GLN A 138 -16.64 1.33 3.45
C GLN A 138 -16.93 2.69 2.80
N ASN A 139 -16.88 3.79 3.55
CA ASN A 139 -17.03 5.12 2.98
C ASN A 139 -15.86 5.49 2.04
N ILE A 140 -14.64 5.01 2.34
CA ILE A 140 -13.46 5.18 1.49
C ILE A 140 -13.59 4.30 0.24
N ASN A 141 -13.86 3.00 0.41
CA ASN A 141 -13.94 2.04 -0.69
C ASN A 141 -15.09 2.35 -1.67
N GLN A 142 -16.18 2.94 -1.18
CA GLN A 142 -17.34 3.33 -2.00
C GLN A 142 -17.27 4.77 -2.50
N ASP A 143 -16.11 5.44 -2.33
CA ASP A 143 -15.87 6.84 -2.70
C ASP A 143 -17.02 7.79 -2.33
N LYS A 144 -17.51 7.71 -1.09
CA LYS A 144 -18.63 8.55 -0.64
C LYS A 144 -18.27 10.04 -0.51
N GLY A 145 -17.03 10.41 -0.83
CA GLY A 145 -16.50 11.78 -0.70
C GLY A 145 -16.33 12.27 0.75
N HIS A 146 -16.63 11.45 1.76
CA HIS A 146 -16.48 11.82 3.16
C HIS A 146 -16.19 10.62 4.07
N PHE A 147 -15.36 10.84 5.09
CA PHE A 147 -15.21 9.95 6.24
C PHE A 147 -14.74 10.79 7.44
N ASN A 148 -14.91 10.26 8.66
CA ASN A 148 -14.45 10.92 9.88
C ASN A 148 -13.12 10.32 10.33
N ASN A 149 -12.04 11.10 10.23
CA ASN A 149 -10.68 10.65 10.58
C ASN A 149 -10.58 10.09 12.01
N ALA A 150 -11.14 10.78 13.00
CA ALA A 150 -11.06 10.35 14.40
C ALA A 150 -11.83 9.04 14.65
N LYS A 151 -13.01 8.90 14.03
CA LYS A 151 -13.76 7.63 14.08
C LYS A 151 -13.01 6.51 13.37
N PHE A 152 -12.40 6.81 12.23
CA PHE A 152 -11.67 5.81 11.46
C PHE A 152 -10.44 5.30 12.21
N GLU A 153 -9.69 6.21 12.84
CA GLU A 153 -8.58 5.86 13.73
C GLU A 153 -9.06 4.95 14.87
N GLN A 154 -10.15 5.30 15.54
CA GLN A 154 -10.73 4.48 16.61
C GLN A 154 -11.16 3.09 16.10
N GLU A 155 -11.84 3.02 14.95
CA GLU A 155 -12.25 1.77 14.32
C GLU A 155 -11.04 0.87 14.02
N LEU A 156 -9.95 1.43 13.47
CA LEU A 156 -8.72 0.67 13.19
C LEU A 156 -8.01 0.21 14.48
N VAL A 157 -7.96 1.04 15.52
CA VAL A 157 -7.38 0.67 16.82
C VAL A 157 -8.16 -0.47 17.46
N ASP A 158 -9.48 -0.40 17.49
CA ASP A 158 -10.31 -1.45 18.09
C ASP A 158 -10.25 -2.75 17.28
N PHE A 159 -10.27 -2.63 15.95
CA PHE A 159 -10.06 -3.75 15.04
C PHE A 159 -8.72 -4.45 15.28
N SER A 160 -7.63 -3.70 15.44
CA SER A 160 -6.30 -4.26 15.71
C SER A 160 -6.24 -5.03 17.04
N LYS A 161 -6.87 -4.52 18.09
CA LYS A 161 -6.92 -5.18 19.41
C LYS A 161 -7.71 -6.48 19.36
N GLN A 162 -8.80 -6.51 18.61
CA GLN A 162 -9.60 -7.73 18.45
C GLN A 162 -8.80 -8.83 17.74
N ARG A 163 -8.03 -8.48 16.70
CA ARG A 163 -7.22 -9.43 15.93
C ARG A 163 -5.93 -9.88 16.63
N ALA A 164 -5.36 -9.06 17.51
CA ALA A 164 -4.20 -9.45 18.29
C ALA A 164 -4.52 -10.49 19.39
N ASN A 165 -5.79 -10.59 19.79
CA ASN A 165 -6.26 -11.48 20.85
C ASN A 165 -6.99 -12.74 20.32
N SER A 166 -7.07 -12.92 19.01
CA SER A 166 -7.70 -14.06 18.32
C SER A 166 -6.68 -15.05 17.81
#